data_AF-A0A354XJ88-F1
#
_entry.id   AF-A0A354XJ88-F1
#
_cell.length_a   1.000
_cell.length_b   1.000
_cell.length_c   1.000
_cell.angle_alpha   90.00
_cell.angle_beta   90.00
_cell.angle_gamma   90.00
#
_symmetry.space_group_name_H-M   'P 1'
#
loop_
_entity.id
_entity.type
_entity.pdbx_description
1 polymer ?
#
loop_
_entity_poly.entity_id
_entity_poly.type
_entity_poly.pdbx_seq_one_letter_code
_entity_poly.pdbx_strand_id
1 'polypeptide(L)'
;MPSECTPRFLASDNTSGICPEAMQYLLEANQADDLAYGNDRWTARAADRFREMFDYDCDVFFVFNGTAANSLALSAMGRSYHSVICHELAHIETDECGGP
;
A
#
# COMPACT_ATOMS: atom_id res chain seq x y z
N MET A 1 -24.13 -18.64 -15.63
CA MET A 1 -23.19 -18.09 -16.64
C MET A 1 -21.80 -18.46 -16.15
N PRO A 2 -21.03 -19.32 -16.85
CA PRO A 2 -19.68 -19.63 -16.39
C PRO A 2 -18.87 -18.33 -16.43
N SER A 3 -18.31 -17.94 -15.29
CA SER A 3 -17.36 -16.83 -15.19
C SER A 3 -16.10 -17.28 -15.92
N GLU A 4 -15.97 -16.85 -17.19
CA GLU A 4 -14.76 -17.08 -17.97
C GLU A 4 -13.63 -16.24 -17.35
N CYS A 5 -12.86 -16.89 -16.47
CA CYS A 5 -11.67 -16.32 -15.86
C CYS A 5 -10.66 -16.01 -16.97
N THR A 6 -10.40 -14.71 -17.13
CA THR A 6 -9.47 -14.05 -18.04
C THR A 6 -8.07 -14.69 -17.97
N PRO A 7 -7.27 -14.69 -19.06
CA PRO A 7 -5.92 -15.29 -19.07
C PRO A 7 -5.08 -14.86 -17.86
N ARG A 8 -4.61 -15.85 -17.10
CA ARG A 8 -3.59 -15.64 -16.07
C ARG A 8 -2.23 -15.53 -16.76
N PHE A 9 -1.73 -14.32 -16.90
CA PHE A 9 -0.38 -14.08 -17.40
C PHE A 9 0.66 -14.39 -16.31
N LEU A 10 1.81 -14.93 -16.70
CA LEU A 10 2.96 -15.18 -15.79
C LEU A 10 3.97 -14.02 -15.81
N ALA A 11 3.54 -12.81 -16.18
CA ALA A 11 4.43 -11.66 -16.33
C ALA A 11 4.63 -10.91 -15.00
N SER A 12 3.54 -10.58 -14.30
CA SER A 12 3.58 -9.92 -12.99
C SER A 12 2.25 -10.12 -12.27
N ASP A 13 2.33 -10.19 -10.95
CA ASP A 13 1.19 -10.23 -10.03
C ASP A 13 0.37 -8.92 -10.02
N ASN A 14 0.96 -7.78 -10.40
CA ASN A 14 0.26 -6.49 -10.52
C ASN A 14 -0.81 -6.48 -11.64
N THR A 15 -0.85 -7.52 -12.47
CA THR A 15 -1.90 -7.73 -13.47
C THR A 15 -3.15 -8.39 -12.89
N SER A 16 -3.07 -8.88 -11.65
CA SER A 16 -4.17 -9.53 -10.96
C SER A 16 -5.23 -8.52 -10.54
N GLY A 17 -6.50 -8.93 -10.61
CA GLY A 17 -7.59 -8.15 -10.04
C GLY A 17 -7.61 -8.21 -8.50
N ILE A 18 -8.51 -7.42 -7.92
CA ILE A 18 -8.79 -7.40 -6.49
C ILE A 18 -9.39 -8.73 -5.99
N CYS A 19 -8.98 -9.18 -4.81
CA CYS A 19 -9.56 -10.37 -4.19
C CYS A 19 -11.02 -10.13 -3.74
N PRO A 20 -11.88 -11.17 -3.72
CA PRO A 20 -13.29 -11.02 -3.35
C PRO A 20 -13.53 -10.36 -1.99
N GLU A 21 -12.69 -10.67 -0.99
CA GLU A 21 -12.79 -10.13 0.36
C GLU A 21 -12.54 -8.62 0.38
N ALA A 22 -11.51 -8.15 -0.34
CA ALA A 22 -11.23 -6.73 -0.44
C ALA A 22 -12.32 -5.98 -1.22
N MET A 23 -12.87 -6.58 -2.28
CA MET A 23 -14.01 -6.01 -3.01
C MET A 23 -15.25 -5.91 -2.11
N GLN A 24 -15.53 -6.93 -1.31
CA GLN A 24 -16.65 -6.90 -0.37
C GLN A 24 -16.52 -5.73 0.62
N TYR A 25 -15.35 -5.55 1.23
CA TYR A 25 -15.13 -4.44 2.16
C TYR A 25 -15.25 -3.07 1.50
N LEU A 26 -14.80 -2.94 0.24
CA LEU A 26 -14.98 -1.70 -0.51
C LEU A 26 -16.47 -1.40 -0.74
N LEU A 27 -17.27 -2.41 -1.08
CA LEU A 27 -18.72 -2.27 -1.26
C LEU A 27 -19.45 -1.94 0.04
N GLU A 28 -19.00 -2.50 1.17
CA GLU A 28 -19.51 -2.18 2.51
C GLU A 28 -19.17 -0.74 2.91
N ALA A 29 -17.93 -0.29 2.67
CA ALA A 29 -17.51 1.08 2.92
C ALA A 29 -18.30 2.10 2.10
N ASN A 30 -18.71 1.73 0.89
CA ASN A 30 -19.49 2.57 -0.01
C ASN A 30 -20.98 2.70 0.38
N GLN A 31 -21.45 2.11 1.48
CA GLN A 31 -22.86 2.20 1.92
C GLN A 31 -23.17 3.42 2.78
N ALA A 32 -22.15 4.16 3.24
CA ALA A 32 -22.35 5.29 4.15
C ALA A 32 -21.31 6.39 3.91
N ASP A 33 -21.70 7.62 4.21
CA ASP A 33 -20.77 8.73 4.29
C ASP A 33 -19.87 8.59 5.52
N ASP A 34 -18.61 9.00 5.38
CA ASP A 34 -17.64 9.03 6.46
C ASP A 34 -16.69 10.23 6.27
N LEU A 35 -15.87 10.54 7.27
CA LEU A 35 -14.99 11.69 7.24
C LEU A 35 -13.81 11.49 6.26
N ALA A 36 -13.37 12.58 5.62
CA ALA A 36 -12.28 12.53 4.67
C ALA A 36 -10.88 12.51 5.33
N TYR A 37 -9.86 12.24 4.51
CA TYR A 37 -8.44 12.34 4.85
C TYR A 37 -8.01 11.45 6.03
N GLY A 38 -8.52 10.21 6.07
CA GLY A 38 -8.13 9.20 7.06
C GLY A 38 -8.79 9.33 8.43
N ASN A 39 -9.75 10.24 8.57
CA ASN A 39 -10.53 10.40 9.81
C ASN A 39 -11.77 9.50 9.87
N ASP A 40 -11.89 8.56 8.94
CA ASP A 40 -13.00 7.62 8.85
C ASP A 40 -12.79 6.36 9.70
N ARG A 41 -13.89 5.64 9.92
CA ARG A 41 -13.88 4.40 10.73
C ARG A 41 -13.04 3.28 10.09
N TRP A 42 -12.91 3.25 8.76
CA TRP A 42 -12.24 2.17 8.05
C TRP A 42 -10.73 2.31 8.17
N THR A 43 -10.23 3.54 8.04
CA THR A 43 -8.84 3.90 8.29
C THR A 43 -8.43 3.54 9.73
N ALA A 44 -9.24 3.92 10.72
CA ALA A 44 -8.97 3.59 12.12
C ALA A 44 -8.93 2.05 12.35
N ARG A 45 -9.95 1.35 11.85
CA ARG A 45 -10.03 -0.12 11.97
C ARG A 45 -8.86 -0.83 11.28
N ALA A 46 -8.42 -0.36 10.12
CA ALA A 46 -7.27 -0.94 9.42
C ALA A 46 -5.96 -0.69 10.18
N ALA A 47 -5.76 0.53 10.72
CA ALA A 47 -4.60 0.86 11.54
C ALA A 47 -4.52 -0.01 12.81
N ASP A 48 -5.64 -0.23 13.49
CA ASP A 48 -5.70 -1.09 14.67
C ASP A 48 -5.32 -2.54 14.35
N ARG A 49 -5.75 -3.06 13.19
CA ARG A 49 -5.33 -4.40 12.72
C ARG A 49 -3.83 -4.50 12.48
N PHE A 50 -3.19 -3.45 11.98
CA PHE A 50 -1.73 -3.43 11.85
C PHE A 50 -1.05 -3.45 13.22
N ARG A 51 -1.52 -2.66 14.19
CA ARG A 51 -0.98 -2.67 15.56
C ARG A 51 -1.10 -4.02 16.23
N GLU A 52 -2.27 -4.65 16.11
CA GLU A 52 -2.50 -6.02 16.60
C GLU A 52 -1.57 -7.04 15.92
N MET A 53 -1.43 -6.96 14.59
CA MET A 53 -0.62 -7.91 13.83
C MET A 53 0.88 -7.79 14.15
N PHE A 54 1.38 -6.57 14.34
CA PHE A 54 2.78 -6.32 14.66
C PHE A 54 3.09 -6.34 16.16
N ASP A 55 2.07 -6.49 17.01
CA ASP A 55 2.16 -6.39 18.47
C ASP A 55 2.94 -5.12 18.92
N TYR A 56 2.63 -4.00 18.26
CA TYR A 56 3.34 -2.74 18.46
C TYR A 56 2.42 -1.55 18.20
N ASP A 57 2.55 -0.51 19.02
CA ASP A 57 1.81 0.74 18.83
C ASP A 57 2.50 1.60 17.75
N CYS A 58 2.24 1.25 16.48
CA CYS A 58 2.78 1.97 15.33
C CYS A 58 1.84 3.07 14.81
N ASP A 59 2.46 4.11 14.26
CA ASP A 59 1.79 5.04 13.36
C ASP A 59 1.62 4.39 11.98
N VAL A 60 0.42 4.49 11.41
CA VAL A 60 0.06 3.86 10.13
C VAL A 60 -0.40 4.95 9.16
N PHE A 61 0.23 5.00 7.98
CA PHE A 61 -0.08 5.93 6.91
C PHE A 61 -0.41 5.17 5.64
N PHE A 62 -1.54 5.49 5.01
CA PHE A 62 -1.98 4.85 3.77
C PHE A 62 -1.58 5.69 2.56
N VAL A 63 -0.92 5.05 1.60
CA VAL A 63 -0.44 5.68 0.35
C VAL A 63 -0.83 4.82 -0.85
N PHE A 64 -0.83 5.41 -2.04
CA PHE A 64 -1.40 4.78 -3.22
C PHE A 64 -0.59 3.62 -3.80
N ASN A 65 0.74 3.63 -3.66
CA ASN A 65 1.60 2.59 -4.23
C ASN A 65 2.92 2.44 -3.46
N GLY A 66 3.68 1.39 -3.80
CA GLY A 66 4.97 1.08 -3.18
C GLY A 66 6.01 2.19 -3.36
N THR A 67 6.07 2.80 -4.55
CA THR A 67 7.02 3.89 -4.83
C THR A 67 6.82 5.10 -3.95
N ALA A 68 5.58 5.56 -3.78
CA ALA A 68 5.26 6.65 -2.87
C ALA A 68 5.58 6.27 -1.41
N ALA A 69 5.32 5.02 -1.01
CA ALA A 69 5.64 4.54 0.33
C ALA A 69 7.15 4.60 0.61
N ASN A 70 7.97 4.08 -0.32
CA ASN A 70 9.42 4.06 -0.20
C ASN A 70 9.99 5.48 -0.16
N SER A 71 9.62 6.33 -1.12
CA SER A 71 10.08 7.72 -1.17
C SER A 71 9.69 8.52 0.07
N LEU A 72 8.45 8.40 0.55
CA LEU A 72 8.02 9.10 1.76
C LEU A 72 8.77 8.61 3.01
N ALA A 73 9.00 7.30 3.13
CA ALA A 73 9.74 6.74 4.26
C ALA A 73 11.20 7.19 4.24
N LEU A 74 11.88 7.11 3.09
CA LEU A 74 13.29 7.49 2.95
C LEU A 74 13.50 8.99 3.17
N SER A 75 12.67 9.83 2.55
CA SER A 75 12.71 11.29 2.75
C SER A 75 12.42 11.72 4.19
N ALA A 76 11.66 10.93 4.96
CA ALA A 76 11.45 11.19 6.39
C ALA A 76 12.63 10.78 7.29
N MET A 77 13.47 9.83 6.84
CA MET A 77 14.60 9.30 7.62
C MET A 77 15.90 10.11 7.46
N GLY A 78 16.03 10.90 6.40
CA GLY A 78 17.28 11.59 6.06
C GLY A 78 17.07 13.01 5.57
N ARG A 79 18.16 13.77 5.49
CA ARG A 79 18.17 15.05 4.77
C ARG A 79 18.64 14.81 3.33
N SER A 80 18.40 15.77 2.45
CA SER A 80 18.77 15.69 1.03
C SER A 80 20.26 15.45 0.76
N TYR A 81 21.13 15.69 1.74
CA TYR A 81 22.57 15.45 1.65
C TYR A 81 23.04 14.15 2.32
N HIS A 82 22.12 13.37 2.90
CA HIS A 82 22.42 12.02 3.38
C HIS A 82 22.29 11.02 2.22
N SER A 83 22.97 9.89 2.35
CA SER A 83 22.92 8.79 1.38
C SER A 83 22.14 7.61 1.96
N VAL A 84 21.36 6.95 1.10
CA VAL A 84 20.69 5.67 1.39
C VAL A 84 21.52 4.55 0.79
N ILE A 85 21.84 3.53 1.59
CA ILE A 85 22.55 2.34 1.11
C ILE A 85 21.51 1.28 0.74
N CYS A 86 21.57 0.77 -0.48
CA CYS A 86 20.68 -0.29 -0.94
C CYS A 86 21.43 -1.32 -1.79
N HIS A 87 20.78 -2.46 -2.04
CA HIS A 87 21.30 -3.49 -2.94
C HIS A 87 21.16 -3.03 -4.39
N GLU A 88 22.07 -3.46 -5.29
CA GLU A 88 22.07 -3.10 -6.72
C GLU A 88 20.81 -3.54 -7.50
N LEU A 89 19.99 -4.41 -6.90
CA LEU A 89 18.72 -4.91 -7.46
C LEU A 89 17.50 -4.42 -6.65
N ALA A 90 17.70 -3.45 -5.77
CA ALA A 90 16.59 -2.91 -4.97
C ALA A 90 15.64 -2.12 -5.89
N HIS A 91 14.33 -2.30 -5.68
CA HIS A 91 13.30 -1.60 -6.43
C HIS A 91 13.50 -0.07 -6.43
N ILE A 92 13.96 0.48 -5.31
CA ILE A 92 14.25 1.93 -5.18
C ILE A 92 15.33 2.42 -6.15
N GLU A 93 16.31 1.56 -6.49
CA GLU A 93 17.42 1.87 -7.38
C GLU A 93 17.03 1.62 -8.85
N THR A 94 16.36 0.51 -9.14
CA THR A 94 16.14 0.05 -10.52
C THR A 94 14.85 0.57 -11.16
N ASP A 95 13.77 0.69 -10.39
CA ASP A 95 12.41 0.82 -10.94
C ASP A 95 11.62 2.00 -10.35
N GLU A 96 12.20 2.76 -9.42
CA GLU A 96 11.60 3.93 -8.79
C GLU A 96 12.34 5.24 -9.14
N CYS A 97 13.08 5.23 -10.25
CA CYS A 97 13.78 6.38 -10.83
C CYS A 97 14.80 7.06 -9.88
N GLY A 98 15.37 6.35 -8.91
CA GLY A 98 16.28 6.95 -7.92
C GLY A 98 15.63 8.03 -7.08
N GLY A 99 14.29 7.96 -6.92
CA GLY A 99 13.54 8.86 -6.06
C GLY A 99 14.02 8.77 -4.61
N PRO A 100 14.26 9.89 -3.91
CA PRO A 100 14.55 9.89 -2.49
C PRO A 100 13.31 9.60 -1.65
#